data_AF-A0A2K3L3A9-F1
#
_entry.id   AF-A0A2K3L3A9-F1
#
_cell.length_a   1.000
_cell.length_b   1.000
_cell.length_c   1.000
_cell.angle_alpha   90.00
_cell.angle_beta   90.00
_cell.angle_gamma   90.00
#
_symmetry.space_group_name_H-M   'P 1'
#
loop_
_entity.id
_entity.type
_entity.pdbx_description
1 polymer ?
#
loop_
_entity_poly.entity_id
_entity_poly.type
_entity_poly.pdbx_seq_one_letter_code
_entity_poly.pdbx_strand_id
1 'polypeptide(L)'
;MGKLLCDSTTAAEPFQGSPSAALPWIDSKSPTQIDSIGTTVDLVVPTNLSNGAFTAGGDGWEDVIGLEELQRRHLQRLHAKGVLWKPPEMEDSSSSESDLRSVVFRLSHGGEVSSDGNCLFTASRKAMAVEDIDARELRRRTVARFLVDYGSVSFEEGEAIDDAIRHMYSPDLRFGWGIHVVQEVKLLAKKEDRFSLDSAIDELVHLGMQREMAAESIYKERCIPVNDGQTWAKYMLISGSPDDEYDIITLQYTEEGLLSVDENREGRAAAFGDDIAIECLATEFKREIYV
;
A
#
# COMPACT_ATOMS: atom_id res chain seq x y z
N MET A 1 -6.90 -5.40 16.70
CA MET A 1 -7.58 -4.82 15.52
C MET A 1 -9.04 -4.62 15.85
N GLY A 2 -9.53 -3.37 15.92
CA GLY A 2 -10.94 -3.05 16.24
C GLY A 2 -11.92 -3.48 15.15
N LYS A 3 -13.23 -3.43 15.45
CA LYS A 3 -14.28 -3.83 14.49
C LYS A 3 -14.74 -2.60 13.69
N LEU A 4 -14.61 -2.66 12.37
CA LEU A 4 -15.24 -1.72 11.46
C LEU A 4 -16.69 -2.17 11.25
N LEU A 5 -17.64 -1.33 11.65
CA LEU A 5 -19.05 -1.59 11.45
C LEU A 5 -19.55 -0.66 10.35
N CYS A 6 -19.85 -1.25 9.19
CA CYS A 6 -20.77 -0.65 8.25
C CYS A 6 -22.16 -1.17 8.58
N ASP A 7 -23.14 -0.29 8.77
CA ASP A 7 -24.54 -0.70 8.98
C ASP A 7 -25.04 -1.42 7.72
N SER A 8 -24.92 -2.75 7.73
CA SER A 8 -25.39 -3.68 6.70
C SER A 8 -26.91 -3.82 6.79
N THR A 9 -27.62 -2.76 6.43
CA THR A 9 -29.05 -2.82 6.04
C THR A 9 -29.21 -2.19 4.67
N THR A 10 -28.50 -2.75 3.69
CA THR A 10 -28.92 -2.74 2.29
C THR A 10 -28.43 -4.02 1.65
N ALA A 11 -29.36 -4.81 1.13
CA ALA A 11 -29.15 -6.13 0.57
C ALA A 11 -28.02 -6.15 -0.47
N ALA A 12 -27.28 -7.26 -0.47
CA ALA A 12 -26.34 -7.63 -1.52
C ALA A 12 -27.10 -7.87 -2.84
N GLU A 13 -26.71 -7.18 -3.91
CA GLU A 13 -26.89 -7.69 -5.27
C GLU A 13 -25.56 -8.29 -5.76
N PRO A 14 -25.58 -9.44 -6.45
CA PRO A 14 -24.37 -10.15 -6.82
C PRO A 14 -23.70 -9.49 -8.03
N PHE A 15 -22.40 -9.22 -7.93
CA PHE A 15 -21.53 -9.07 -9.09
C PHE A 15 -21.57 -10.38 -9.89
N GLN A 16 -22.24 -10.39 -11.05
CA GLN A 16 -22.09 -11.48 -12.01
C GLN A 16 -20.81 -11.25 -12.82
N GLY A 17 -19.78 -12.01 -12.46
CA GLY A 17 -18.49 -12.03 -13.16
C GLY A 17 -17.47 -12.90 -12.44
N SER A 18 -17.79 -14.17 -12.19
CA SER A 18 -16.80 -15.15 -11.73
C SER A 18 -17.04 -16.50 -12.38
N PRO A 19 -15.97 -17.27 -12.65
CA PRO A 19 -15.97 -18.69 -12.36
C PRO A 19 -15.24 -18.98 -11.05
N SER A 20 -15.59 -20.12 -10.48
CA SER A 20 -15.60 -20.46 -9.06
C SER A 20 -14.42 -21.35 -8.65
N ALA A 21 -14.01 -21.24 -7.38
CA ALA A 21 -13.78 -22.40 -6.53
C ALA A 21 -13.95 -22.02 -5.05
N ALA A 22 -15.14 -22.31 -4.53
CA ALA A 22 -15.46 -22.23 -3.10
C ALA A 22 -14.89 -23.43 -2.33
N LEU A 23 -14.51 -23.20 -1.07
CA LEU A 23 -14.66 -24.21 -0.02
C LEU A 23 -15.56 -23.63 1.11
N PRO A 24 -16.54 -24.39 1.59
CA PRO A 24 -17.60 -23.91 2.47
C PRO A 24 -17.23 -24.04 3.96
N TRP A 25 -17.46 -23.00 4.76
CA TRP A 25 -17.52 -23.15 6.22
C TRP A 25 -18.99 -23.31 6.65
N ILE A 26 -19.19 -24.29 7.52
CA ILE A 26 -20.45 -24.90 7.93
C ILE A 26 -21.40 -23.93 8.64
N ASP A 27 -22.66 -24.13 8.26
CA ASP A 27 -23.91 -23.55 8.72
C ASP A 27 -24.21 -23.82 10.21
N SER A 28 -24.87 -22.89 10.90
CA SER A 28 -25.65 -23.17 12.11
C SER A 28 -26.70 -22.10 12.42
N LYS A 29 -27.91 -22.38 11.93
CA LYS A 29 -29.22 -22.22 12.60
C LYS A 29 -29.88 -20.82 12.64
N SER A 30 -30.75 -20.60 11.66
CA SER A 30 -32.11 -20.01 11.82
C SER A 30 -33.03 -20.97 12.62
N PRO A 31 -34.24 -20.60 13.16
CA PRO A 31 -35.25 -19.63 12.63
C PRO A 31 -35.86 -18.69 13.73
N THR A 32 -36.76 -17.72 13.53
CA THR A 32 -38.05 -17.70 12.81
C THR A 32 -38.68 -16.28 12.83
N GLN A 33 -39.38 -15.93 11.74
CA GLN A 33 -40.62 -15.14 11.58
C GLN A 33 -40.84 -13.70 12.16
N ILE A 34 -40.99 -12.76 11.21
CA ILE A 34 -42.15 -11.85 10.94
C ILE A 34 -42.81 -11.14 12.15
N ASP A 35 -42.70 -9.80 12.22
CA ASP A 35 -43.86 -8.90 12.01
C ASP A 35 -43.48 -7.42 11.88
N SER A 36 -44.33 -6.69 11.15
CA SER A 36 -44.28 -5.24 10.91
C SER A 36 -44.35 -4.42 12.20
N ILE A 37 -43.66 -3.27 12.24
CA ILE A 37 -44.15 -1.97 12.78
C ILE A 37 -43.13 -0.90 12.39
N GLY A 38 -43.57 0.15 11.70
CA GLY A 38 -42.75 1.33 11.45
C GLY A 38 -42.57 2.13 12.73
N THR A 39 -41.38 2.66 12.97
CA THR A 39 -41.18 3.84 13.80
C THR A 39 -39.85 4.47 13.43
N THR A 40 -39.92 5.76 13.12
CA THR A 40 -38.84 6.75 13.15
C THR A 40 -37.75 6.42 14.16
N VAL A 41 -36.48 6.37 13.72
CA VAL A 41 -35.35 6.40 14.66
C VAL A 41 -34.40 7.53 14.28
N ASP A 42 -34.34 8.44 15.24
CA ASP A 42 -33.59 9.68 15.39
C ASP A 42 -32.24 9.74 14.66
N LEU A 43 -32.15 10.68 13.71
CA LEU A 43 -30.88 11.23 13.25
C LEU A 43 -30.29 12.08 14.38
N VAL A 44 -29.63 11.44 15.35
CA VAL A 44 -28.74 12.16 16.26
C VAL A 44 -27.47 12.48 15.48
N VAL A 45 -27.53 13.58 14.72
CA VAL A 45 -26.34 14.31 14.29
C VAL A 45 -25.73 14.88 15.57
N PRO A 46 -24.49 14.55 15.96
CA PRO A 46 -23.77 15.37 16.92
C PRO A 46 -23.43 16.68 16.22
N THR A 47 -24.37 17.64 16.26
CA THR A 47 -24.10 19.06 16.07
C THR A 47 -23.23 19.48 17.24
N ASN A 48 -21.92 19.29 17.11
CA ASN A 48 -20.83 20.01 17.81
C ASN A 48 -19.50 19.30 17.55
N LEU A 49 -19.03 19.31 16.30
CA LEU A 49 -17.60 19.51 16.04
C LEU A 49 -17.53 20.60 14.99
N SER A 50 -16.92 21.71 15.41
CA SER A 50 -16.60 22.89 14.62
C SER A 50 -16.14 22.53 13.20
N ASN A 51 -16.75 23.21 12.22
CA ASN A 51 -16.30 23.38 10.83
C ASN A 51 -14.90 24.03 10.73
N GLY A 52 -13.89 23.48 11.41
CA GLY A 52 -12.52 23.97 11.39
C GLY A 52 -11.59 22.86 10.90
N ALA A 53 -11.00 23.07 9.73
CA ALA A 53 -10.11 22.21 8.96
C ALA A 53 -10.82 21.24 7.98
N PHE A 54 -10.44 21.35 6.70
CA PHE A 54 -10.92 20.62 5.50
C PHE A 54 -12.03 21.26 4.65
N THR A 55 -12.46 22.50 4.90
CA THR A 55 -13.05 23.34 3.85
C THR A 55 -12.01 24.32 3.33
N ALA A 56 -11.06 23.84 2.55
CA ALA A 56 -10.11 24.69 1.83
C ALA A 56 -9.82 24.08 0.45
N GLY A 57 -10.57 24.55 -0.56
CA GLY A 57 -10.26 24.39 -1.99
C GLY A 57 -10.75 23.09 -2.63
N GLY A 58 -11.43 23.21 -3.78
CA GLY A 58 -12.08 22.12 -4.54
C GLY A 58 -11.16 20.94 -4.84
N ASP A 59 -11.68 19.72 -4.95
CA ASP A 59 -12.83 19.35 -5.76
C ASP A 59 -13.65 18.22 -5.13
N GLY A 60 -14.97 18.25 -5.32
CA GLY A 60 -15.85 17.17 -4.86
C GLY A 60 -15.56 15.88 -5.62
N TRP A 61 -16.15 14.76 -5.19
CA TRP A 61 -16.08 13.50 -5.94
C TRP A 61 -16.61 13.60 -7.38
N GLU A 62 -17.22 14.73 -7.77
CA GLU A 62 -17.73 15.02 -9.11
C GLU A 62 -16.65 15.38 -10.12
N ASP A 63 -15.50 15.90 -9.67
CA ASP A 63 -14.46 16.37 -10.58
C ASP A 63 -13.31 15.35 -10.74
N VAL A 64 -13.33 14.25 -9.98
CA VAL A 64 -12.31 13.18 -10.04
C VAL A 64 -12.36 12.48 -11.41
N ILE A 65 -11.27 12.48 -12.16
CA ILE A 65 -11.26 11.87 -13.50
C ILE A 65 -11.14 10.35 -13.38
N GLY A 66 -11.95 9.60 -14.13
CA GLY A 66 -11.90 8.13 -14.16
C GLY A 66 -12.89 7.42 -13.24
N LEU A 67 -13.64 8.15 -12.40
CA LEU A 67 -14.77 7.57 -11.66
C LEU A 67 -16.04 7.57 -12.51
N GLU A 68 -16.70 6.40 -12.55
CA GLU A 68 -18.04 6.26 -13.10
C GLU A 68 -19.10 6.87 -12.17
N GLU A 69 -20.24 7.26 -12.74
CA GLU A 69 -21.36 7.87 -12.01
C GLU A 69 -21.84 7.04 -10.80
N LEU A 70 -21.82 5.71 -10.92
CA LEU A 70 -22.20 4.84 -9.81
C LEU A 70 -21.16 4.88 -8.68
N GLN A 71 -19.87 4.92 -9.03
CA GLN A 71 -18.77 4.98 -8.08
C GLN A 71 -18.77 6.32 -7.32
N ARG A 72 -18.98 7.44 -8.02
CA ARG A 72 -19.10 8.78 -7.42
C ARG A 72 -20.19 8.83 -6.36
N ARG A 73 -21.41 8.35 -6.70
CA ARG A 73 -22.54 8.30 -5.77
C ARG A 73 -22.26 7.43 -4.55
N HIS A 74 -21.51 6.33 -4.72
CA HIS A 74 -21.14 5.48 -3.58
C HIS A 74 -20.16 6.19 -2.64
N LEU A 75 -19.12 6.84 -3.18
CA LEU A 75 -18.12 7.58 -2.42
C LEU A 75 -18.71 8.79 -1.69
N GLN A 76 -19.64 9.50 -2.34
CA GLN A 76 -20.40 10.58 -1.69
C GLN A 76 -21.24 10.08 -0.51
N ARG A 77 -21.86 8.90 -0.65
CA ARG A 77 -22.61 8.28 0.44
C ARG A 77 -21.68 7.90 1.59
N LEU A 78 -20.50 7.36 1.31
CA LEU A 78 -19.49 7.05 2.32
C LEU A 78 -18.97 8.32 3.02
N HIS A 79 -18.71 9.39 2.28
CA HIS A 79 -18.32 10.69 2.84
C HIS A 79 -19.40 11.23 3.79
N ALA A 80 -20.68 11.16 3.40
CA ALA A 80 -21.79 11.66 4.20
C ALA A 80 -22.06 10.82 5.45
N LYS A 81 -21.97 9.48 5.35
CA LYS A 81 -22.21 8.56 6.46
C LYS A 81 -21.03 8.48 7.44
N GLY A 82 -19.82 8.47 6.91
CA GLY A 82 -18.63 8.03 7.64
C GLY A 82 -18.65 6.54 7.97
N VAL A 83 -17.52 6.05 8.49
CA VAL A 83 -17.31 4.68 8.95
C VAL A 83 -17.08 4.74 10.45
N LEU A 84 -17.98 4.10 11.21
CA LEU A 84 -17.84 4.02 12.66
C LEU A 84 -16.82 2.94 13.01
N TRP A 85 -15.78 3.35 13.70
CA TRP A 85 -14.82 2.45 14.32
C TRP A 85 -15.11 2.37 15.81
N LYS A 86 -15.26 1.14 16.29
CA LYS A 86 -15.35 0.84 17.71
C LYS A 86 -14.07 0.13 18.15
N PRO A 87 -13.35 0.67 19.15
CA PRO A 87 -12.21 -0.01 19.73
C PRO A 87 -12.67 -1.35 20.32
N PRO A 88 -11.82 -2.39 20.28
CA PRO A 88 -12.15 -3.66 20.91
C PRO A 88 -12.25 -3.47 22.42
N GLU A 89 -13.25 -4.11 23.04
CA GLU A 89 -13.38 -4.16 24.50
C GLU A 89 -12.17 -4.94 25.05
N MET A 90 -11.27 -4.28 25.79
CA MET A 90 -10.20 -5.00 26.48
C MET A 90 -10.83 -5.74 27.67
N GLU A 91 -10.90 -7.08 27.59
CA GLU A 91 -11.51 -7.93 28.63
C GLU A 91 -10.71 -8.02 29.94
N ASP A 92 -9.50 -7.46 30.02
CA ASP A 92 -8.69 -7.53 31.23
C ASP A 92 -8.05 -6.18 31.55
N SER A 93 -8.65 -5.43 32.49
CA SER A 93 -7.95 -4.72 33.57
C SER A 93 -8.93 -3.93 34.43
N SER A 94 -8.97 -4.28 35.72
CA SER A 94 -9.67 -3.64 36.83
C SER A 94 -9.13 -2.25 37.20
N SER A 95 -8.72 -1.46 36.22
CA SER A 95 -8.21 -0.09 36.41
C SER A 95 -8.97 0.87 35.49
N SER A 96 -9.87 1.63 36.11
CA SER A 96 -10.33 2.97 35.73
C SER A 96 -10.53 3.24 34.23
N GLU A 97 -11.80 3.16 33.80
CA GLU A 97 -12.39 3.84 32.63
C GLU A 97 -11.39 4.57 31.71
N SER A 98 -10.75 3.85 30.78
CA SER A 98 -10.37 4.47 29.52
C SER A 98 -11.54 4.25 28.57
N ASP A 99 -12.52 5.17 28.61
CA ASP A 99 -13.54 5.36 27.58
C ASP A 99 -12.84 5.63 26.24
N LEU A 100 -12.39 4.58 25.55
CA LEU A 100 -11.99 4.72 24.16
C LEU A 100 -13.28 4.96 23.37
N ARG A 101 -13.60 6.24 23.16
CA ARG A 101 -14.80 6.68 22.44
C ARG A 101 -14.75 6.14 21.02
N SER A 102 -15.89 5.63 20.54
CA SER A 102 -16.06 5.28 19.13
C SER A 102 -15.78 6.50 18.25
N VAL A 103 -15.02 6.30 17.17
CA VAL A 103 -14.61 7.37 16.25
C VAL A 103 -15.30 7.14 14.91
N VAL A 104 -15.77 8.21 14.26
CA VAL A 104 -16.30 8.14 12.89
C VAL A 104 -15.24 8.67 11.94
N PHE A 105 -14.73 7.81 11.07
CA PHE A 105 -13.85 8.18 9.98
C PHE A 105 -14.67 8.66 8.79
N ARG A 106 -14.27 9.74 8.13
CA ARG A 106 -14.91 10.19 6.89
C ARG A 106 -13.92 10.09 5.74
N LEU A 107 -14.40 9.57 4.62
CA LEU A 107 -13.62 9.49 3.40
C LEU A 107 -13.73 10.80 2.64
N SER A 108 -12.60 11.47 2.39
CA SER A 108 -12.54 12.70 1.60
C SER A 108 -11.56 12.53 0.43
N HIS A 109 -11.81 13.25 -0.66
CA HIS A 109 -10.89 13.28 -1.79
C HIS A 109 -9.77 14.29 -1.49
N GLY A 110 -8.54 13.79 -1.35
CA GLY A 110 -7.35 14.59 -1.06
C GLY A 110 -6.69 15.24 -2.29
N GLY A 111 -7.26 15.06 -3.49
CA GLY A 111 -6.74 15.57 -4.75
C GLY A 111 -5.81 14.60 -5.49
N GLU A 112 -5.67 14.81 -6.80
CA GLU A 112 -4.95 13.94 -7.74
C GLU A 112 -3.46 13.72 -7.40
N VAL A 113 -2.96 12.50 -7.57
CA VAL A 113 -1.54 12.14 -7.44
C VAL A 113 -0.96 11.75 -8.78
N SER A 114 0.30 12.12 -9.03
CA SER A 114 1.00 11.75 -10.25
C SER A 114 1.32 10.26 -10.30
N SER A 115 1.39 9.69 -11.51
CA SER A 115 1.76 8.30 -11.75
C SER A 115 3.28 8.10 -11.82
N ASP A 116 4.04 8.88 -11.07
CA ASP A 116 5.52 8.91 -11.07
C ASP A 116 6.14 7.95 -10.03
N GLY A 117 5.31 7.17 -9.34
CA GLY A 117 5.70 6.29 -8.23
C GLY A 117 5.89 7.01 -6.89
N ASN A 118 5.66 8.33 -6.81
CA ASN A 118 5.69 9.09 -5.56
C ASN A 118 4.29 9.29 -4.97
N CYS A 119 3.30 8.51 -5.40
CA CYS A 119 1.89 8.68 -5.04
C CYS A 119 1.65 8.60 -3.53
N LEU A 120 2.26 7.64 -2.81
CA LEU A 120 2.15 7.55 -1.35
C LEU A 120 2.63 8.84 -0.70
N PHE A 121 3.87 9.26 -0.97
CA PHE A 121 4.46 10.44 -0.35
C PHE A 121 3.72 11.73 -0.72
N THR A 122 3.24 11.84 -1.95
CA THR A 122 2.44 12.98 -2.39
C THR A 122 1.08 13.00 -1.69
N ALA A 123 0.41 11.86 -1.56
CA ALA A 123 -0.86 11.71 -0.84
C ALA A 123 -0.68 12.02 0.65
N SER A 124 0.33 11.43 1.30
CA SER A 124 0.63 11.65 2.72
C SER A 124 0.95 13.12 2.99
N ARG A 125 1.72 13.78 2.12
CA ARG A 125 2.00 15.23 2.23
C ARG A 125 0.71 16.06 2.26
N LYS A 126 -0.21 15.79 1.32
CA LYS A 126 -1.49 16.49 1.24
C LYS A 126 -2.36 16.19 2.46
N ALA A 127 -2.49 14.92 2.84
CA ALA A 127 -3.30 14.49 3.98
C ALA A 127 -2.80 15.09 5.30
N MET A 128 -1.49 15.24 5.46
CA MET A 128 -0.89 15.83 6.65
C MET A 128 -0.84 17.36 6.64
N ALA A 129 -1.25 18.02 5.53
CA ALA A 129 -1.16 19.46 5.31
C ALA A 129 0.26 20.01 5.49
N VAL A 130 1.27 19.27 5.00
CA VAL A 130 2.68 19.65 5.10
C VAL A 130 3.16 20.15 3.75
N GLU A 131 2.85 21.41 3.42
CA GLU A 131 3.14 21.97 2.10
C GLU A 131 4.64 22.27 1.88
N ASP A 132 5.39 22.51 2.96
CA ASP A 132 6.80 22.92 2.92
C ASP A 132 7.79 21.77 2.62
N ILE A 133 7.32 20.51 2.66
CA ILE A 133 8.17 19.33 2.45
C ILE A 133 7.83 18.71 1.09
N ASP A 134 8.80 18.58 0.20
CA ASP A 134 8.58 17.88 -1.07
C ASP A 134 8.49 16.34 -0.85
N ALA A 135 7.91 15.62 -1.82
CA ALA A 135 7.71 14.17 -1.70
C ALA A 135 9.04 13.41 -1.58
N ARG A 136 10.13 13.92 -2.18
CA ARG A 136 11.46 13.31 -2.15
C ARG A 136 12.09 13.44 -0.76
N GLU A 137 11.92 14.59 -0.12
CA GLU A 137 12.35 14.86 1.24
C GLU A 137 11.52 14.05 2.23
N LEU A 138 10.21 13.96 2.02
CA LEU A 138 9.36 13.11 2.85
C LEU A 138 9.83 11.64 2.77
N ARG A 139 10.10 11.14 1.56
CA ARG A 139 10.70 9.82 1.33
C ARG A 139 12.03 9.64 2.05
N ARG A 140 12.94 10.61 1.99
CA ARG A 140 14.22 10.56 2.73
C ARG A 140 14.01 10.48 4.24
N ARG A 141 13.07 11.23 4.79
CA ARG A 141 12.75 11.18 6.23
C ARG A 141 12.16 9.84 6.63
N THR A 142 11.27 9.28 5.82
CA THR A 142 10.74 7.93 6.02
C THR A 142 11.86 6.89 6.08
N VAL A 143 12.81 6.95 5.14
CA VAL A 143 13.96 6.02 5.14
C VAL A 143 14.90 6.27 6.32
N ALA A 144 15.18 7.53 6.67
CA ALA A 144 15.99 7.85 7.82
C ALA A 144 15.36 7.35 9.12
N ARG A 145 14.03 7.48 9.25
CA ARG A 145 13.26 6.97 10.38
C ARG A 145 13.33 5.44 10.45
N PHE A 146 13.09 4.76 9.33
CA PHE A 146 13.23 3.31 9.22
C PHE A 146 14.60 2.84 9.71
N LEU A 147 15.69 3.47 9.24
CA LEU A 147 17.05 3.06 9.60
C LEU A 147 17.37 3.27 11.09
N VAL A 148 16.80 4.30 11.70
CA VAL A 148 16.92 4.51 13.16
C VAL A 148 16.21 3.39 13.92
N ASP A 149 15.00 3.03 13.50
CA ASP A 149 14.20 1.99 14.16
C ASP A 149 14.80 0.61 13.94
N TYR A 150 15.12 0.27 12.70
CA TYR A 150 15.82 -0.96 12.33
C TYR A 150 17.18 -1.11 13.02
N GLY A 151 17.92 -0.02 13.24
CA GLY A 151 19.17 -0.05 14.00
C GLY A 151 19.01 -0.20 15.52
N SER A 152 17.80 -0.07 16.03
CA SER A 152 17.49 -0.09 17.47
C SER A 152 16.79 -1.36 17.94
N VAL A 153 16.29 -2.20 17.02
CA VAL A 153 15.60 -3.46 17.36
C VAL A 153 16.58 -4.56 17.78
N SER A 154 16.05 -5.60 18.41
CA SER A 154 16.81 -6.83 18.69
C SER A 154 17.19 -7.55 17.39
N PHE A 155 18.12 -8.51 17.50
CA PHE A 155 18.52 -9.32 16.35
C PHE A 155 17.34 -10.12 15.79
N GLU A 156 16.53 -10.71 16.66
CA GLU A 156 15.37 -11.51 16.29
C GLU A 156 14.29 -10.68 15.59
N GLU A 157 14.06 -9.45 16.06
CA GLU A 157 13.14 -8.50 15.40
C GLU A 157 13.72 -8.02 14.06
N GLY A 158 15.02 -7.76 13.98
CA GLY A 158 15.70 -7.40 12.74
C GLY A 158 15.59 -8.50 11.68
N GLU A 159 15.78 -9.77 12.07
CA GLU A 159 15.59 -10.93 11.19
C GLU A 159 14.14 -11.04 10.70
N ALA A 160 13.16 -10.81 11.58
CA ALA A 160 11.75 -10.78 11.19
C ALA A 160 11.42 -9.68 10.18
N ILE A 161 12.03 -8.49 10.32
CA ILE A 161 11.91 -7.39 9.35
C ILE A 161 12.56 -7.79 8.01
N ASP A 162 13.76 -8.36 8.04
CA ASP A 162 14.46 -8.80 6.83
C ASP A 162 13.68 -9.91 6.10
N ASP A 163 13.07 -10.84 6.85
CA ASP A 163 12.18 -11.85 6.31
C ASP A 163 10.96 -11.23 5.65
N ALA A 164 10.30 -10.27 6.30
CA ALA A 164 9.16 -9.57 5.72
C ALA A 164 9.55 -8.86 4.40
N ILE A 165 10.67 -8.14 4.38
CA ILE A 165 11.20 -7.47 3.18
C ILE A 165 11.47 -8.49 2.08
N ARG A 166 12.12 -9.61 2.40
CA ARG A 166 12.41 -10.67 1.42
C ARG A 166 11.15 -11.26 0.82
N HIS A 167 10.13 -11.53 1.63
CA HIS A 167 8.85 -12.04 1.12
C HIS A 167 8.15 -11.06 0.16
N MET A 168 8.28 -9.75 0.38
CA MET A 168 7.64 -8.74 -0.46
C MET A 168 8.42 -8.45 -1.74
N TYR A 169 9.75 -8.40 -1.66
CA TYR A 169 10.60 -7.84 -2.72
C TYR A 169 11.53 -8.82 -3.39
N SER A 170 11.81 -9.95 -2.76
CA SER A 170 12.68 -11.00 -3.31
C SER A 170 12.17 -12.38 -2.89
N PRO A 171 10.91 -12.73 -3.22
CA PRO A 171 10.28 -13.96 -2.76
C PRO A 171 10.98 -15.20 -3.33
N ASP A 172 10.82 -16.32 -2.63
CA ASP A 172 11.25 -17.61 -3.14
C ASP A 172 10.27 -18.12 -4.19
N LEU A 173 10.70 -18.04 -5.46
CA LEU A 173 9.91 -18.45 -6.63
C LEU A 173 9.57 -19.95 -6.68
N ARG A 174 10.09 -20.76 -5.75
CA ARG A 174 9.72 -22.19 -5.62
C ARG A 174 8.38 -22.39 -4.90
N PHE A 175 7.87 -21.35 -4.23
CA PHE A 175 6.66 -21.42 -3.40
C PHE A 175 5.76 -20.20 -3.64
N GLY A 176 4.53 -20.19 -3.07
CA GLY A 176 3.69 -18.99 -3.01
C GLY A 176 2.76 -18.71 -4.21
N TRP A 177 2.72 -19.57 -5.23
CA TRP A 177 1.90 -19.39 -6.44
C TRP A 177 0.37 -19.51 -6.24
N GLY A 178 -0.09 -19.98 -5.07
CA GLY A 178 -1.52 -20.21 -4.78
C GLY A 178 -2.32 -18.96 -4.41
N ILE A 179 -1.67 -17.81 -4.17
CA ILE A 179 -2.32 -16.55 -3.80
C ILE A 179 -2.17 -15.50 -4.91
N HIS A 180 -0.96 -15.39 -5.48
CA HIS A 180 -0.66 -14.50 -6.60
C HIS A 180 -0.07 -15.30 -7.76
N VAL A 181 -0.67 -15.14 -8.95
CA VAL A 181 -0.23 -15.79 -10.19
C VAL A 181 1.01 -15.14 -10.82
N VAL A 182 1.37 -13.95 -10.34
CA VAL A 182 2.59 -13.22 -10.70
C VAL A 182 3.34 -12.88 -9.42
N GLN A 183 4.64 -13.14 -9.41
CA GLN A 183 5.56 -12.72 -8.36
C GLN A 183 6.61 -11.78 -8.93
N GLU A 184 7.05 -10.81 -8.14
CA GLU A 184 8.04 -9.82 -8.56
C GLU A 184 9.30 -9.92 -7.71
N VAL A 185 10.45 -9.88 -8.36
CA VAL A 185 11.76 -9.73 -7.71
C VAL A 185 12.32 -8.35 -8.05
N LYS A 186 12.58 -7.53 -7.03
CA LYS A 186 13.17 -6.20 -7.16
C LYS A 186 14.68 -6.27 -6.97
N LEU A 187 15.39 -5.69 -7.92
CA LEU A 187 16.85 -5.56 -7.91
C LEU A 187 17.23 -4.09 -8.09
N LEU A 188 18.36 -3.70 -7.50
CA LEU A 188 18.93 -2.37 -7.62
C LEU A 188 20.13 -2.43 -8.56
N ALA A 189 20.03 -1.75 -9.70
CA ALA A 189 21.12 -1.55 -10.63
C ALA A 189 21.75 -0.18 -10.36
N LYS A 190 23.05 -0.13 -10.08
CA LYS A 190 23.74 1.16 -10.01
C LYS A 190 23.70 1.85 -11.36
N LYS A 191 23.40 3.15 -11.38
CA LYS A 191 23.35 3.92 -12.64
C LYS A 191 24.70 3.94 -13.36
N GLU A 192 25.80 4.01 -12.61
CA GLU A 192 27.16 3.95 -13.16
C GLU A 192 27.46 2.63 -13.89
N ASP A 193 26.83 1.53 -13.49
CA ASP A 193 27.09 0.20 -14.05
C ASP A 193 26.20 -0.13 -15.25
N ARG A 194 25.20 0.70 -15.56
CA ARG A 194 24.18 0.41 -16.61
C ARG A 194 24.76 0.04 -17.96
N PHE A 195 25.79 0.76 -18.40
CA PHE A 195 26.46 0.46 -19.67
C PHE A 195 27.11 -0.94 -19.66
N SER A 196 27.73 -1.32 -18.54
CA SER A 196 28.37 -2.62 -18.40
C SER A 196 27.35 -3.77 -18.34
N LEU A 197 26.18 -3.52 -17.74
CA LEU A 197 25.07 -4.47 -17.70
C LEU A 197 24.53 -4.71 -19.10
N ASP A 198 24.22 -3.64 -19.83
CA ASP A 198 23.70 -3.74 -21.20
C ASP A 198 24.69 -4.47 -22.13
N SER A 199 25.99 -4.14 -22.04
CA SER A 199 27.03 -4.83 -22.82
C SER A 199 27.06 -6.33 -22.53
N ALA A 200 26.97 -6.73 -21.26
CA ALA A 200 26.99 -8.14 -20.88
C ALA A 200 25.71 -8.89 -21.33
N ILE A 201 24.56 -8.22 -21.32
CA ILE A 201 23.32 -8.77 -21.86
C ILE A 201 23.46 -8.99 -23.37
N ASP A 202 23.95 -7.98 -24.09
CA ASP A 202 24.11 -8.06 -25.55
C ASP A 202 25.16 -9.11 -25.95
N GLU A 203 26.20 -9.33 -25.15
CA GLU A 203 27.15 -10.44 -25.32
C GLU A 203 26.45 -11.81 -25.23
N LEU A 204 25.63 -12.05 -24.21
CA LEU A 204 24.87 -13.30 -24.08
C LEU A 204 23.84 -13.48 -25.20
N VAL A 205 23.19 -12.39 -25.63
CA VAL A 205 22.29 -12.40 -26.78
C VAL A 205 23.05 -12.75 -28.06
N HIS A 206 24.27 -12.23 -28.26
CA HIS A 206 25.10 -12.56 -29.40
C HIS A 206 25.53 -14.03 -29.43
N LEU A 207 25.66 -14.67 -28.25
CA LEU A 207 25.90 -16.11 -28.11
C LEU A 207 24.65 -16.96 -28.33
N GLY A 208 23.49 -16.35 -28.61
CA GLY A 208 22.24 -17.01 -28.96
C GLY A 208 21.24 -17.17 -27.82
N MET A 209 21.46 -16.51 -26.66
CA MET A 209 20.49 -16.49 -25.57
C MET A 209 19.32 -15.55 -25.89
N GLN A 210 18.10 -15.90 -25.44
CA GLN A 210 16.98 -14.96 -25.48
C GLN A 210 17.26 -13.75 -24.58
N ARG A 211 16.83 -12.56 -25.01
CA ARG A 211 17.17 -11.29 -24.34
C ARG A 211 16.72 -11.27 -22.89
N GLU A 212 15.52 -11.78 -22.62
CA GLU A 212 14.91 -11.80 -21.29
C GLU A 212 15.69 -12.73 -20.34
N MET A 213 16.10 -13.90 -20.83
CA MET A 213 16.95 -14.83 -20.06
C MET A 213 18.35 -14.28 -19.81
N ALA A 214 18.93 -13.60 -20.81
CA ALA A 214 20.21 -12.93 -20.66
C ALA A 214 20.13 -11.79 -19.63
N ALA A 215 19.09 -10.97 -19.71
CA ALA A 215 18.82 -9.90 -18.77
C ALA A 215 18.63 -10.43 -17.35
N GLU A 216 17.78 -11.44 -17.16
CA GLU A 216 17.59 -12.09 -15.87
C GLU A 216 18.92 -12.60 -15.30
N SER A 217 19.73 -13.31 -16.11
CA SER A 217 21.01 -13.85 -15.66
C SER A 217 21.95 -12.75 -15.20
N ILE A 218 22.14 -11.71 -16.01
CA ILE A 218 23.05 -10.59 -15.70
C ILE A 218 22.55 -9.78 -14.50
N TYR A 219 21.25 -9.48 -14.45
CA TYR A 219 20.69 -8.71 -13.34
C TYR A 219 20.75 -9.48 -12.02
N LYS A 220 20.43 -10.78 -12.00
CA LYS A 220 20.57 -11.60 -10.78
C LYS A 220 22.02 -11.75 -10.32
N GLU A 221 22.97 -11.77 -11.26
CA GLU A 221 24.40 -11.90 -10.93
C GLU A 221 24.99 -10.58 -10.40
N ARG A 222 24.60 -9.44 -10.98
CA ARG A 222 25.33 -8.17 -10.81
C ARG A 222 24.56 -7.07 -10.08
N CYS A 223 23.23 -7.16 -10.02
CA CYS A 223 22.42 -6.19 -9.28
C CYS A 223 22.24 -6.61 -7.83
N ILE A 224 21.83 -5.66 -6.98
CA ILE A 224 21.63 -5.90 -5.55
C ILE A 224 20.17 -6.29 -5.30
N PRO A 225 19.85 -7.48 -4.77
CA PRO A 225 18.48 -7.82 -4.43
C PRO A 225 17.97 -6.97 -3.26
N VAL A 226 16.68 -6.63 -3.28
CA VAL A 226 16.00 -6.00 -2.14
C VAL A 226 15.50 -7.12 -1.22
N ASN A 227 16.28 -7.46 -0.19
CA ASN A 227 16.05 -8.66 0.63
C ASN A 227 16.38 -8.51 2.12
N ASP A 228 16.71 -7.28 2.55
CA ASP A 228 16.98 -6.90 3.94
C ASP A 228 16.67 -5.40 4.15
N GLY A 229 16.70 -4.95 5.40
CA GLY A 229 16.45 -3.55 5.77
C GLY A 229 17.36 -2.54 5.06
N GLN A 230 18.63 -2.88 4.84
CA GLN A 230 19.60 -1.96 4.22
C GLN A 230 19.34 -1.77 2.73
N THR A 231 19.02 -2.84 2.02
CA THR A 231 18.69 -2.83 0.60
C THR A 231 17.30 -2.24 0.36
N TRP A 232 16.34 -2.47 1.26
CA TRP A 232 15.05 -1.78 1.26
C TRP A 232 15.21 -0.27 1.42
N ALA A 233 16.09 0.19 2.32
CA ALA A 233 16.35 1.62 2.49
C ALA A 233 16.87 2.26 1.19
N LYS A 234 17.79 1.59 0.49
CA LYS A 234 18.27 2.04 -0.82
C LYS A 234 17.18 2.07 -1.88
N TYR A 235 16.37 1.01 -1.94
CA TYR A 235 15.21 0.93 -2.83
C TYR A 235 14.25 2.10 -2.58
N MET A 236 13.87 2.33 -1.33
CA MET A 236 12.87 3.32 -0.95
C MET A 236 13.36 4.76 -1.17
N LEU A 237 14.68 5.01 -1.24
CA LEU A 237 15.23 6.32 -1.61
C LEU A 237 15.06 6.69 -3.09
N ILE A 238 14.78 5.70 -3.96
CA ILE A 238 14.64 5.93 -5.41
C ILE A 238 13.32 6.66 -5.66
N SER A 239 13.44 7.90 -6.12
CA SER A 239 12.35 8.86 -6.33
C SER A 239 11.97 9.04 -7.79
N GLY A 240 12.67 8.37 -8.71
CA GLY A 240 12.59 8.62 -10.15
C GLY A 240 13.39 9.84 -10.59
N SER A 241 14.29 10.34 -9.74
CA SER A 241 15.16 11.48 -10.05
C SER A 241 16.36 11.04 -10.89
N PRO A 242 16.86 11.88 -11.82
CA PRO A 242 18.15 11.64 -12.47
C PRO A 242 19.30 11.50 -11.45
N ASP A 243 19.18 12.13 -10.28
CA ASP A 243 20.20 12.09 -9.22
C ASP A 243 20.16 10.81 -8.37
N ASP A 244 19.17 9.93 -8.54
CA ASP A 244 19.11 8.70 -7.75
C ASP A 244 20.32 7.81 -8.08
N GLU A 245 20.94 7.19 -7.07
CA GLU A 245 22.13 6.35 -7.24
C GLU A 245 21.84 5.05 -8.01
N TYR A 246 20.62 4.54 -7.83
CA TYR A 246 20.18 3.26 -8.37
C TYR A 246 18.94 3.40 -9.24
N ASP A 247 18.87 2.54 -10.26
CA ASP A 247 17.66 2.18 -10.98
C ASP A 247 17.06 0.90 -10.37
N ILE A 248 15.74 0.80 -10.40
CA ILE A 248 14.95 -0.38 -10.03
C ILE A 248 14.80 -1.26 -11.29
N ILE A 249 15.17 -2.52 -11.14
CA ILE A 249 14.84 -3.59 -12.08
C ILE A 249 13.77 -4.46 -11.42
N THR A 250 12.68 -4.70 -12.12
CA THR A 250 11.62 -5.63 -11.70
C THR A 250 11.63 -6.83 -12.63
N LEU A 251 11.90 -8.01 -12.07
CA LEU A 251 11.72 -9.27 -12.76
C LEU A 251 10.35 -9.83 -12.39
N GLN A 252 9.45 -9.97 -13.35
CA GLN A 252 8.12 -10.53 -13.13
C GLN A 252 8.11 -12.00 -13.53
N TYR A 253 7.61 -12.86 -12.66
CA TYR A 253 7.55 -14.30 -12.87
C TYR A 253 6.12 -14.81 -12.80
N THR A 254 5.82 -15.81 -13.61
CA THR A 254 4.73 -16.77 -13.37
C THR A 254 5.34 -18.09 -12.89
N GLU A 255 4.48 -19.04 -12.51
CA GLU A 255 4.93 -20.40 -12.16
C GLU A 255 5.72 -21.07 -13.31
N GLU A 256 5.48 -20.64 -14.55
CA GLU A 256 6.15 -21.17 -15.74
C GLU A 256 7.54 -20.55 -16.01
N GLY A 257 7.89 -19.47 -15.32
CA GLY A 257 9.18 -18.79 -15.46
C GLY A 257 9.08 -17.27 -15.58
N LEU A 258 10.16 -16.64 -16.06
CA LEU A 258 10.21 -15.20 -16.25
C LEU A 258 9.20 -14.76 -17.32
N LEU A 259 8.29 -13.87 -16.93
CA LEU A 259 7.28 -13.28 -17.80
C LEU A 259 7.80 -12.00 -18.47
N SER A 260 8.42 -11.12 -17.69
CA SER A 260 8.87 -9.81 -18.18
C SER A 260 9.99 -9.24 -17.32
N VAL A 261 10.68 -8.25 -17.90
CA VAL A 261 11.69 -7.43 -17.22
C VAL A 261 11.30 -5.97 -17.40
N ASP A 262 11.10 -5.26 -16.30
CA ASP A 262 10.80 -3.83 -16.28
C ASP A 262 11.92 -3.04 -15.59
N GLU A 263 12.18 -1.84 -16.09
CA GLU A 263 13.32 -1.01 -15.68
C GLU A 263 12.95 0.47 -15.64
N ASN A 264 13.27 1.15 -14.54
CA ASN A 264 12.94 2.57 -14.37
C ASN A 264 14.00 3.55 -14.90
N ARG A 265 14.69 3.22 -16.02
CA ARG A 265 15.90 3.92 -16.52
C ARG A 265 15.76 5.44 -16.71
N GLU A 266 14.56 5.89 -17.03
CA GLU A 266 14.27 7.31 -17.29
C GLU A 266 13.63 8.02 -16.11
N GLY A 267 13.65 7.42 -14.92
CA GLY A 267 12.96 7.97 -13.75
C GLY A 267 11.44 7.90 -13.85
N ARG A 268 10.90 7.12 -14.81
CA ARG A 268 9.45 6.97 -15.03
C ARG A 268 8.74 6.28 -13.86
N ALA A 269 9.47 5.62 -12.98
CA ALA A 269 8.93 4.94 -11.82
C ALA A 269 9.86 5.09 -10.60
N ALA A 270 9.33 5.65 -9.52
CA ALA A 270 9.94 5.59 -8.20
C ALA A 270 9.58 4.30 -7.47
N ALA A 271 10.27 4.00 -6.37
CA ALA A 271 9.84 2.95 -5.47
C ALA A 271 8.46 3.29 -4.90
N PHE A 272 7.49 2.38 -5.07
CA PHE A 272 6.18 2.53 -4.44
C PHE A 272 6.30 2.36 -2.93
N GLY A 273 5.53 3.15 -2.20
CA GLY A 273 5.44 3.00 -0.76
C GLY A 273 4.59 1.79 -0.36
N ASP A 274 4.99 1.14 0.72
CA ASP A 274 4.38 -0.06 1.31
C ASP A 274 3.98 0.18 2.78
N ASP A 275 3.50 -0.85 3.45
CA ASP A 275 3.12 -0.78 4.87
C ASP A 275 4.31 -0.39 5.76
N ILE A 276 5.54 -0.79 5.42
CA ILE A 276 6.76 -0.38 6.13
C ILE A 276 6.94 1.14 6.04
N ALA A 277 6.78 1.72 4.84
CA ALA A 277 6.85 3.17 4.64
C ALA A 277 5.72 3.90 5.38
N ILE A 278 4.51 3.34 5.42
CA ILE A 278 3.36 3.90 6.14
C ILE A 278 3.63 3.93 7.65
N GLU A 279 4.16 2.85 8.22
CA GLU A 279 4.51 2.79 9.65
C GLU A 279 5.61 3.79 10.02
N CYS A 280 6.62 3.94 9.15
CA CYS A 280 7.68 4.92 9.34
C CYS A 280 7.16 6.36 9.29
N LEU A 281 6.25 6.67 8.35
CA LEU A 281 5.56 7.96 8.29
C LEU A 281 4.71 8.20 9.55
N ALA A 282 3.97 7.19 9.99
CA ALA A 282 3.12 7.28 11.17
C ALA A 282 3.95 7.64 12.42
N THR A 283 5.10 6.99 12.57
CA THR A 283 6.04 7.23 13.67
C THR A 283 6.70 8.61 13.58
N GLU A 284 7.20 9.00 12.40
CA GLU A 284 7.86 10.29 12.17
C GLU A 284 6.94 11.47 12.54
N PHE A 285 5.66 11.39 12.15
CA PHE A 285 4.69 12.45 12.40
C PHE A 285 3.85 12.25 13.66
N LYS A 286 4.06 11.15 14.40
CA LYS A 286 3.30 10.77 15.59
C LYS A 286 1.79 10.76 15.34
N ARG A 287 1.38 10.13 14.23
CA ARG A 287 0.00 10.05 13.75
C ARG A 287 -0.26 8.66 13.20
N GLU A 288 -1.46 8.13 13.41
CA GLU A 288 -1.87 6.91 12.71
C GLU A 288 -2.21 7.24 11.25
N ILE A 289 -1.73 6.40 10.33
CA ILE A 289 -1.98 6.53 8.89
C ILE A 289 -2.67 5.26 8.42
N TYR A 290 -3.80 5.43 7.75
CA TYR A 290 -4.56 4.35 7.12
C TYR A 290 -4.70 4.72 5.64
N VAL A 291 -4.31 3.79 4.75
CA VAL A 291 -4.37 3.96 3.28
C VAL A 291 -5.46 3.08 2.72
#